data_AF-A0A3C0GL80-F1
#
_entry.id   AF-A0A3C0GL80-F1
#
_cell.length_a   1.000
_cell.length_b   1.000
_cell.length_c   1.000
_cell.angle_alpha   90.00
_cell.angle_beta   90.00
_cell.angle_gamma   90.00
#
_symmetry.space_group_name_H-M   'P 1'
#
loop_
_entity.id
_entity.type
_entity.pdbx_description
1 polymer ?
#
loop_
_entity_poly.entity_id
_entity_poly.type
_entity_poly.pdbx_seq_one_letter_code
_entity_poly.pdbx_strand_id
1 'polypeptide(L)'
;MPFMCPLCCESYVIVASLCDDCKKAKHAMSLYGKEKVLDVIQKVLVRNDKQIDNKCAIYDKKESEYEKKDGKWVKKSKSSSSVELYTNNN
;
A
#
# COMPACT_ATOMS: atom_id res chain seq x y z
N MET A 1 19.70 6.56 27.56
CA MET A 1 20.36 5.30 27.21
C MET A 1 21.53 5.61 26.28
N PRO A 2 22.77 5.65 26.80
CA PRO A 2 23.91 6.28 26.11
C PRO A 2 24.49 5.50 24.91
N PHE A 3 24.00 4.29 24.65
CA PHE A 3 24.58 3.40 23.65
C PHE A 3 23.57 2.87 22.64
N MET A 4 22.37 3.44 22.55
CA MET A 4 21.42 3.09 21.51
C MET A 4 21.46 4.12 20.39
N CYS A 5 21.21 3.68 19.16
CA CYS A 5 21.06 4.58 18.03
C CYS A 5 19.95 5.59 18.36
N PRO A 6 20.22 6.90 18.37
CA PRO A 6 19.25 7.90 18.78
C PRO A 6 18.10 8.09 17.77
N LEU A 7 18.23 7.55 16.55
CA LEU A 7 17.20 7.68 15.51
C LEU A 7 16.18 6.53 15.55
N CYS A 8 16.65 5.27 15.57
CA CYS A 8 15.75 4.11 15.60
C CYS A 8 15.52 3.53 16.98
N CYS A 9 16.37 3.81 17.97
CA CYS A 9 16.31 3.25 19.32
C CYS A 9 16.26 1.71 19.38
N GLU A 10 16.73 1.01 18.34
CA GLU A 10 16.72 -0.45 18.26
C GLU A 10 18.13 -1.05 18.35
N SER A 11 19.08 -0.46 17.62
CA SER A 11 20.45 -0.98 17.53
C SER A 11 21.37 -0.32 18.55
N TYR A 12 22.25 -1.11 19.16
CA TYR A 12 23.32 -0.60 20.02
C TYR A 12 24.46 0.01 19.17
N VAL A 13 24.90 1.20 19.51
CA VAL A 13 25.97 1.92 18.82
C VAL A 13 26.94 2.49 19.86
N ILE A 14 28.19 2.05 19.80
CA ILE A 14 29.22 2.37 20.80
C ILE A 14 30.08 3.55 20.35
N VAL A 15 30.45 3.59 19.08
CA VAL A 15 31.44 4.55 18.54
C VAL A 15 30.79 5.54 17.56
N ALA A 16 29.74 5.12 16.85
CA ALA A 16 29.07 5.95 15.86
C ALA A 16 27.83 6.65 16.45
N SER A 17 27.48 7.81 15.90
CA SER A 17 26.29 8.57 16.34
C SER A 17 24.98 7.97 15.84
N LEU A 18 25.01 7.16 14.79
CA LEU A 18 23.86 6.48 14.17
C LEU A 18 24.29 5.09 13.74
N CYS A 19 23.37 4.12 13.75
CA CYS A 19 23.59 2.82 13.13
C CYS A 19 23.60 2.92 11.61
N ASP A 20 24.08 1.87 10.94
CA ASP A 20 24.30 1.91 9.49
C ASP A 20 23.00 2.07 8.68
N ASP A 21 21.87 1.54 9.17
CA ASP A 21 20.59 1.73 8.51
C ASP A 21 20.08 3.18 8.63
N CYS A 22 20.26 3.78 9.81
CA CYS A 22 19.95 5.19 10.01
C CYS A 22 20.88 6.12 9.21
N LYS A 23 22.14 5.70 8.98
CA LYS A 23 23.05 6.42 8.06
C LYS A 23 22.56 6.36 6.61
N LYS A 24 22.01 5.23 6.15
CA LYS A 24 21.43 5.13 4.79
C LYS A 24 20.25 6.09 4.62
N ALA A 25 19.36 6.19 5.61
CA ALA A 25 18.26 7.15 5.59
C ALA A 25 18.77 8.61 5.54
N LYS A 26 19.76 8.94 6.38
CA LYS A 26 20.42 10.26 6.35
C LYS A 26 21.07 10.55 4.98
N HIS A 27 21.70 9.56 4.38
CA HIS A 27 22.31 9.69 3.07
C HIS A 27 21.27 9.96 1.98
N ALA A 28 20.14 9.24 1.99
CA ALA A 28 19.03 9.49 1.06
C ALA A 28 18.50 10.93 1.18
N MET A 29 18.34 11.45 2.40
CA MET A 29 17.96 12.87 2.61
C MET A 29 19.00 13.85 2.05
N SER A 30 20.28 13.49 2.08
CA SER A 30 21.36 14.32 1.55
C SER A 30 21.38 14.33 0.01
N LEU A 31 21.09 13.20 -0.62
CA LEU A 31 21.07 13.05 -2.08
C LEU A 31 19.87 13.74 -2.74
N TYR A 32 18.67 13.50 -2.20
CA TYR A 32 17.43 13.95 -2.82
C TYR A 32 16.87 15.25 -2.22
N GLY A 33 17.45 15.70 -1.10
CA GLY A 33 16.97 16.84 -0.34
C GLY A 33 15.86 16.46 0.65
N LYS A 34 15.84 17.14 1.80
CA LYS A 34 14.91 16.87 2.91
C LYS A 34 13.45 16.93 2.47
N GLU A 35 13.05 17.96 1.73
CA GLU A 35 11.65 18.19 1.36
C GLU A 35 11.09 17.06 0.49
N LYS A 36 11.83 16.67 -0.56
CA LYS A 36 11.42 15.59 -1.46
C LYS A 36 11.32 14.26 -0.75
N VAL A 37 12.27 13.93 0.13
CA VAL A 37 12.22 12.67 0.88
C VAL A 37 11.02 12.65 1.82
N LEU A 38 10.73 13.74 2.53
CA LEU A 38 9.56 13.82 3.41
C LEU A 38 8.24 13.73 2.64
N ASP A 39 8.14 14.37 1.47
CA ASP A 39 6.95 14.27 0.61
C ASP A 39 6.68 12.83 0.17
N VAL A 40 7.72 12.09 -0.22
CA VAL A 40 7.62 10.67 -0.58
C VAL A 40 7.21 9.82 0.63
N ILE A 41 7.82 10.03 1.79
CA ILE A 41 7.43 9.32 3.02
C ILE A 41 5.95 9.53 3.29
N GLN A 42 5.46 10.78 3.20
CA GLN A 42 4.08 11.11 3.50
C GLN A 42 3.07 10.56 2.48
N LYS A 43 3.44 10.49 1.20
CA LYS A 43 2.53 10.03 0.14
C LYS A 43 2.52 8.51 -0.02
N VAL A 44 3.65 7.86 0.21
CA VAL A 44 3.88 6.45 -0.14
C VAL A 44 3.92 5.55 1.08
N LEU A 45 4.68 5.93 2.11
CA LEU A 45 4.93 5.08 3.27
C LEU A 45 3.89 5.29 4.37
N VAL A 46 3.41 6.53 4.53
CA VAL A 46 2.32 6.87 5.43
C VAL A 46 1.01 6.85 4.65
N ARG A 47 0.13 5.89 4.95
CA ARG A 47 -1.22 5.89 4.37
C ARG A 47 -2.14 6.75 5.22
N ASN A 48 -2.83 7.69 4.61
CA ASN A 48 -3.98 8.35 5.23
C ASN A 48 -5.24 7.46 5.13
N ASP A 49 -6.26 7.76 5.92
CA ASP A 49 -7.50 6.98 5.99
C ASP A 49 -8.13 6.78 4.61
N LYS A 50 -8.18 7.82 3.78
CA LYS A 50 -8.70 7.74 2.41
C LYS A 50 -7.90 6.77 1.52
N GLN A 51 -6.58 6.70 1.67
CA GLN A 51 -5.74 5.75 0.94
C GLN A 51 -5.93 4.31 1.44
N ILE A 52 -6.24 4.12 2.73
CA ILE A 52 -6.59 2.82 3.30
C ILE A 52 -7.95 2.38 2.73
N ASP A 53 -8.96 3.25 2.80
CA ASP A 53 -10.32 2.98 2.29
C ASP A 53 -10.31 2.66 0.80
N ASN A 54 -9.59 3.46 -0.01
CA ASN A 54 -9.43 3.19 -1.43
C ASN A 54 -8.77 1.83 -1.70
N LYS A 55 -7.79 1.44 -0.87
CA LYS A 55 -7.14 0.14 -1.01
C LYS A 55 -8.14 -0.98 -0.68
N CYS A 56 -8.88 -0.88 0.43
CA CYS A 56 -9.93 -1.83 0.79
C CYS A 56 -10.97 -1.98 -0.33
N ALA A 57 -11.50 -0.87 -0.84
CA ALA A 57 -12.48 -0.87 -1.94
C ALA A 57 -11.94 -1.55 -3.22
N ILE A 58 -10.65 -1.41 -3.53
CA ILE A 58 -10.02 -2.11 -4.66
C ILE A 58 -9.97 -3.62 -4.41
N TYR A 59 -9.69 -4.07 -3.18
CA TYR A 59 -9.72 -5.49 -2.84
C TYR A 59 -11.15 -6.05 -2.89
N ASP A 60 -12.13 -5.34 -2.32
CA ASP A 60 -13.55 -5.73 -2.35
C ASP A 60 -14.05 -5.86 -3.79
N LYS A 61 -13.68 -4.90 -4.65
CA LYS A 61 -14.03 -4.95 -6.09
C LYS A 61 -13.40 -6.16 -6.77
N LYS A 62 -12.13 -6.47 -6.51
CA LYS A 62 -11.46 -7.65 -7.08
C LYS A 62 -12.14 -8.94 -6.62
N GLU A 63 -12.56 -9.04 -5.37
CA GLU A 63 -13.30 -10.20 -4.85
C GLU A 63 -14.72 -10.31 -5.45
N SER A 64 -15.35 -9.16 -5.74
CA SER A 64 -16.63 -9.13 -6.45
C SER A 64 -16.51 -9.59 -7.91
N GLU A 65 -15.40 -9.29 -8.58
CA GLU A 65 -15.17 -9.58 -10.01
C GLU A 65 -14.50 -10.92 -10.29
N TYR A 66 -13.82 -11.52 -9.31
CA TYR A 66 -13.08 -12.76 -9.47
C TYR A 66 -13.53 -13.79 -8.44
N GLU A 67 -13.65 -15.05 -8.87
CA GLU A 67 -13.93 -16.18 -8.01
C GLU A 67 -12.77 -17.17 -8.05
N LYS A 68 -12.57 -17.90 -6.96
CA LYS A 68 -11.49 -18.90 -6.88
C LYS A 68 -12.05 -20.26 -7.32
N LYS A 69 -11.65 -20.73 -8.49
CA LYS A 69 -11.94 -22.08 -9.01
C LYS A 69 -10.65 -22.88 -9.06
N ASP A 70 -10.64 -24.05 -8.43
CA ASP A 70 -9.49 -24.97 -8.38
C ASP A 70 -8.17 -24.29 -7.94
N GLY A 71 -8.26 -23.41 -6.93
CA GLY A 71 -7.11 -22.67 -6.41
C GLY A 71 -6.64 -21.49 -7.26
N LYS A 72 -7.19 -21.27 -8.46
CA LYS A 72 -6.86 -20.14 -9.35
C LYS A 72 -7.96 -19.07 -9.31
N TRP A 73 -7.55 -17.80 -9.34
CA TRP A 73 -8.47 -16.67 -9.47
C TRP A 73 -8.94 -16.57 -10.92
N VAL A 74 -10.24 -16.73 -11.15
CA VAL A 74 -10.88 -16.66 -12.47
C VAL A 74 -11.88 -15.51 -12.45
N LYS A 75 -11.92 -14.70 -13.50
CA LYS A 75 -12.87 -13.59 -13.61
C LYS A 75 -14.29 -14.14 -13.74
N LYS A 76 -15.24 -13.66 -12.93
CA LYS A 76 -16.65 -14.02 -13.04
C LYS A 76 -17.16 -13.60 -14.42
N SER A 77 -17.69 -14.54 -15.18
CA SER A 77 -18.40 -14.23 -16.43
C SER A 77 -19.65 -13.42 -16.09
N LYS A 78 -19.88 -12.29 -16.76
CA LYS A 78 -21.15 -11.54 -16.63
C LYS A 78 -22.27 -12.49 -17.05
N SER A 79 -23.15 -12.88 -16.14
CA SER A 79 -24.45 -13.41 -16.50
C SER A 79 -25.21 -12.30 -17.21
N SER A 80 -25.57 -12.50 -18.48
CA SER A 80 -26.62 -11.73 -19.12
C SER A 80 -27.86 -11.80 -18.22
N SER A 81 -28.24 -10.69 -17.60
CA SER A 81 -29.53 -10.60 -16.92
C SER A 81 -30.63 -10.75 -17.97
N SER A 82 -31.29 -11.92 -17.93
CA SER A 82 -32.71 -12.13 -18.13
C SER A 82 -33.52 -11.04 -18.86
N VAL A 83 -33.87 -11.32 -20.12
CA VAL A 83 -35.25 -11.32 -20.65
C VAL A 83 -36.14 -10.11 -20.29
N GLU A 84 -36.28 -9.15 -21.21
CA GLU A 84 -37.52 -8.39 -21.38
C GLU A 84 -38.36 -9.07 -22.47
N LEU A 85 -39.17 -10.05 -22.06
CA LEU A 85 -40.31 -10.53 -22.83
C LEU A 85 -41.43 -9.49 -22.67
N TYR A 86 -41.64 -8.64 -23.67
CA TYR A 86 -42.95 -8.06 -23.94
C TYR A 86 -43.36 -8.45 -25.37
N THR A 87 -44.05 -9.58 -25.48
CA THR A 87 -45.04 -9.77 -26.54
C THR A 87 -46.15 -8.75 -26.32
N ASN A 88 -46.27 -7.75 -27.20
CA ASN A 88 -47.51 -7.00 -27.32
C ASN A 88 -48.14 -7.34 -28.67
N ASN A 89 -49.23 -8.10 -28.58
CA ASN A 89 -50.25 -8.22 -29.60
C ASN A 89 -50.81 -6.83 -29.93
N ASN A 90 -50.79 -6.46 -31.21
CA ASN A 90 -51.96 -5.89 -31.88
C ASN A 90 -51.77 -5.93 -33.40
#